data_AF-A0A9R0V998-F1
#
_entry.id   AF-A0A9R0V998-F1
#
_cell.length_a   1.000
_cell.length_b   1.000
_cell.length_c   1.000
_cell.angle_alpha   90.00
_cell.angle_beta   90.00
_cell.angle_gamma   90.00
#
_symmetry.space_group_name_H-M   'P 1'
#
loop_
_entity.id
_entity.type
_entity.pdbx_description
1 polymer ?
#
loop_
_entity_poly.entity_id
_entity_poly.type
_entity_poly.pdbx_seq_one_letter_code
_entity_poly.pdbx_strand_id
1 'polypeptide(L)'
;MLAAEATFNALVEGSSMDLYWENLKKSWIWDELYRARNYRPAFEYGFIPGMALSAVERYIFKGKSPFTLKHGKPDHEATEMANLHSPISYPKPDGQVSFDVPSSLYRSNTNHEHDQPPHLRLRDPAVPERVNLPQYAGPESRYCPARVYEYAMTMPA
;
A
#
# COMPACT_ATOMS: atom_id res chain seq x y z
N MET A 1 -8.06 6.54 21.66
CA MET A 1 -8.31 7.34 22.87
C MET A 1 -8.37 8.84 22.54
N LEU A 2 -7.29 9.45 22.01
CA LEU A 2 -7.23 10.89 21.70
C LEU A 2 -8.40 11.46 20.88
N ALA A 3 -8.81 10.78 19.80
CA ALA A 3 -9.93 11.23 18.97
C ALA A 3 -11.27 11.19 19.72
N ALA A 4 -11.46 10.16 20.56
CA ALA A 4 -12.68 10.00 21.36
C ALA A 4 -12.76 11.05 22.47
N GLU A 5 -11.64 11.35 23.13
CA GLU A 5 -11.55 12.41 24.15
C GLU A 5 -11.85 13.79 23.56
N ALA A 6 -11.25 14.11 22.40
CA ALA A 6 -11.55 15.35 21.69
C ALA A 6 -13.04 15.43 21.29
N THR A 7 -13.62 14.31 20.84
CA THR A 7 -15.05 14.25 20.50
C THR A 7 -15.93 14.44 21.73
N PHE A 8 -15.60 13.81 22.85
CA PHE A 8 -16.33 13.96 24.10
C PHE A 8 -16.30 15.40 24.60
N ASN A 9 -15.13 16.04 24.61
CA ASN A 9 -15.01 17.44 25.01
C ASN A 9 -15.74 18.37 24.03
N ALA A 10 -15.75 18.06 22.73
CA ALA A 10 -16.54 18.82 21.76
C ALA A 10 -18.05 18.71 22.03
N LEU A 11 -18.53 17.53 22.41
CA LEU A 11 -19.96 17.29 22.67
C LEU A 11 -20.42 17.84 24.02
N VAL A 12 -19.60 17.72 25.08
CA VAL A 12 -19.98 18.09 26.45
C VAL A 12 -19.60 19.53 26.78
N GLU A 13 -18.41 19.95 26.36
CA GLU A 13 -17.82 21.25 26.74
C GLU A 13 -17.89 22.28 25.59
N GLY A 14 -18.35 21.87 24.39
CA GLY A 14 -18.43 22.74 23.22
C GLY A 14 -17.08 23.08 22.60
N SER A 15 -16.03 22.31 22.91
CA SER A 15 -14.68 22.52 22.36
C SER A 15 -14.56 22.17 20.86
N SER A 16 -13.50 22.61 20.19
CA SER A 16 -13.25 22.26 18.77
C SER A 16 -12.63 20.87 18.62
N MET A 17 -13.00 20.17 17.54
CA MET A 17 -12.34 18.92 17.12
C MET A 17 -10.88 19.11 16.68
N ASP A 18 -10.42 20.34 16.47
CA ASP A 18 -9.00 20.64 16.22
C ASP A 18 -8.10 20.18 17.36
N LEU A 19 -8.63 20.07 18.59
CA LEU A 19 -7.93 19.53 19.75
C LEU A 19 -7.43 18.10 19.52
N TYR A 20 -8.11 17.30 18.70
CA TYR A 20 -7.61 15.97 18.34
C TYR A 20 -6.24 16.06 17.67
N TRP A 21 -6.09 16.95 16.69
CA TRP A 21 -4.85 17.13 15.95
C TRP A 21 -3.72 17.64 16.82
N GLU A 22 -4.02 18.59 17.72
CA GLU A 22 -3.05 19.10 18.68
C GLU A 22 -2.60 18.03 19.67
N ASN A 23 -3.56 17.27 20.21
CA ASN A 23 -3.28 16.20 21.17
C ASN A 23 -2.50 15.05 20.51
N LEU A 24 -2.79 14.74 19.24
CA LEU A 24 -2.01 13.77 18.48
C LEU A 24 -0.55 14.21 18.38
N LYS A 25 -0.27 15.47 18.01
CA LYS A 25 1.09 16.03 17.93
C LYS A 25 1.84 16.05 19.27
N LYS A 26 1.12 16.22 20.38
CA LYS A 26 1.68 16.21 21.74
C LYS A 26 1.84 14.78 22.31
N SER A 27 1.24 13.78 21.67
CA SER A 27 1.24 12.40 22.16
C SER A 27 2.55 11.67 21.86
N TRP A 28 2.77 10.55 22.57
CA TRP A 28 3.87 9.63 22.30
C TRP A 28 3.84 9.07 20.87
N ILE A 29 2.66 8.98 20.24
CA ILE A 29 2.50 8.49 18.86
C ILE A 29 3.27 9.39 17.90
N TRP A 30 3.19 10.71 18.09
CA TRP A 30 3.90 11.65 17.22
C TRP A 30 5.42 11.54 17.39
N ASP A 31 5.90 11.43 18.63
CA ASP A 31 7.33 11.22 18.91
C ASP A 31 7.83 9.90 18.32
N GLU A 32 7.05 8.82 18.43
CA GLU A 32 7.40 7.52 17.83
C GLU A 32 7.50 7.60 16.31
N LEU A 33 6.47 8.13 15.64
CA LEU A 33 6.46 8.29 14.19
C LEU A 33 7.58 9.23 13.73
N TYR A 34 7.82 10.33 14.45
CA TYR A 34 8.90 11.26 14.14
C TYR A 34 10.26 10.58 14.24
N ARG A 35 10.51 9.77 15.27
CA ARG A 35 11.76 8.99 15.38
C ARG A 35 11.91 7.94 14.28
N ALA A 36 10.81 7.43 13.73
CA ALA A 36 10.79 6.44 12.66
C ALA A 36 10.80 7.03 11.24
N ARG A 37 10.70 8.36 11.09
CA ARG A 37 10.42 9.02 9.79
C ARG A 37 11.42 8.73 8.66
N ASN A 38 12.66 8.39 8.98
CA ASN A 38 13.72 8.18 7.98
C ASN A 38 13.89 6.72 7.54
N TYR A 39 13.30 5.73 8.23
CA TYR A 39 13.52 4.32 7.89
C TYR A 39 13.00 3.97 6.50
N ARG A 40 11.71 4.24 6.20
CA ARG A 40 11.13 3.86 4.90
C ARG A 40 11.76 4.61 3.72
N PRO A 41 11.95 5.95 3.76
CA PRO A 41 12.64 6.67 2.68
C PRO A 41 14.08 6.20 2.45
N ALA A 42 14.79 5.72 3.48
CA ALA A 42 16.16 5.25 3.32
C ALA A 42 16.27 4.08 2.31
N PHE A 43 15.24 3.24 2.21
CA PHE A 43 15.22 2.11 1.28
C PHE A 43 14.96 2.51 -0.18
N GLU A 44 14.67 3.78 -0.46
CA GLU A 44 14.62 4.28 -1.85
C GLU A 44 16.00 4.33 -2.49
N TYR A 45 17.06 4.39 -1.69
CA TYR A 45 18.44 4.24 -2.15
C TYR A 45 18.85 2.77 -2.35
N GLY A 46 17.91 1.83 -2.23
CA GLY A 46 18.15 0.39 -2.34
C GLY A 46 18.34 -0.30 -0.98
N PHE A 47 18.38 -1.63 -1.02
CA PHE A 47 18.39 -2.45 0.20
C PHE A 47 19.62 -2.20 1.09
N ILE A 48 20.83 -2.24 0.52
CA ILE A 48 22.07 -2.10 1.30
C ILE A 48 22.23 -0.68 1.87
N PRO A 49 22.09 0.40 1.07
CA PRO A 49 22.15 1.76 1.62
C PRO A 49 21.01 2.04 2.61
N GLY A 50 19.80 1.53 2.35
CA GLY A 50 18.66 1.66 3.25
C GLY A 50 18.90 1.01 4.61
N MET A 51 19.49 -0.18 4.64
CA MET A 51 19.91 -0.85 5.87
C MET A 51 20.99 -0.05 6.61
N ALA A 52 22.01 0.45 5.92
CA ALA A 52 23.08 1.23 6.53
C ALA A 52 22.56 2.54 7.16
N LEU A 53 21.75 3.30 6.42
CA LEU A 53 21.12 4.52 6.91
C LEU A 53 20.17 4.25 8.09
N SER A 54 19.41 3.16 8.03
CA SER A 54 18.55 2.72 9.14
C SER A 54 19.36 2.38 10.39
N ALA A 55 20.51 1.71 10.23
CA ALA A 55 21.41 1.42 11.35
C ALA A 55 21.99 2.71 11.95
N VAL A 56 22.41 3.66 11.11
CA VAL A 56 22.87 4.98 11.56
C VAL A 56 21.76 5.72 12.32
N GLU A 57 20.55 5.75 11.79
CA GLU A 57 19.39 6.37 12.46
C GLU A 57 19.11 5.71 13.82
N ARG A 58 19.22 4.38 13.91
CA ARG A 58 18.99 3.62 15.15
C ARG A 58 20.08 3.83 16.19
N TYR A 59 21.34 3.65 15.82
CA TYR A 59 22.45 3.52 16.76
C TYR A 59 23.14 4.85 17.06
N ILE A 60 23.20 5.77 16.09
CA ILE A 60 23.88 7.06 16.23
C ILE A 60 22.85 8.14 16.61
N PHE A 61 21.87 8.40 15.74
CA PHE A 61 20.94 9.51 15.94
C PHE A 61 19.79 9.18 16.88
N LYS A 62 19.47 7.90 17.07
CA LYS A 62 18.36 7.41 17.89
C LYS A 62 17.02 8.09 17.53
N GLY A 63 16.77 8.30 16.24
CA GLY A 63 15.56 8.98 15.73
C GLY A 63 15.61 10.51 15.76
N LYS A 64 16.72 11.10 16.22
CA LYS A 64 16.90 12.56 16.37
C LYS A 64 17.76 13.18 15.28
N SER A 65 17.80 12.57 14.09
CA SER A 65 18.52 13.15 12.95
C SER A 65 18.08 14.60 12.69
N PRO A 66 18.98 15.51 12.30
CA PRO A 66 18.64 16.90 12.03
C PRO A 66 17.94 17.12 10.67
N PHE A 67 17.75 16.05 9.90
CA PHE A 67 17.09 16.06 8.60
C PHE A 67 15.94 15.05 8.56
N THR A 68 15.06 15.24 7.59
CA THR A 68 13.95 14.32 7.26
C THR A 68 14.10 13.93 5.80
N LEU A 69 14.32 12.65 5.54
CA LEU A 69 14.37 12.10 4.19
C LEU A 69 12.99 12.22 3.54
N LYS A 70 12.97 12.48 2.23
CA LYS A 70 11.74 12.58 1.46
C LYS A 70 11.50 11.27 0.72
N HIS A 71 10.23 10.98 0.51
CA HIS A 71 9.83 10.00 -0.49
C HIS A 71 10.08 10.56 -1.89
N GLY A 72 10.39 9.65 -2.81
CA GLY A 72 10.59 9.92 -4.22
C GLY A 72 9.27 10.05 -4.95
N LYS A 73 9.13 9.34 -6.07
CA LYS A 73 7.91 9.33 -6.89
C LYS A 73 6.76 8.61 -6.18
N PRO A 74 5.49 9.04 -6.39
CA PRO A 74 4.32 8.29 -5.93
C PRO A 74 4.32 6.85 -6.44
N ASP A 75 3.76 5.92 -5.65
CA ASP A 75 3.74 4.49 -5.99
C ASP A 75 3.05 4.20 -7.34
N HIS A 76 2.02 4.98 -7.71
CA HIS A 76 1.33 4.81 -9.00
C HIS A 76 2.18 5.21 -10.22
N GLU A 77 3.29 5.94 -10.02
CA GLU A 77 4.28 6.31 -11.05
C GLU A 77 5.52 5.41 -10.95
N ALA A 78 5.56 4.49 -9.99
CA ALA A 78 6.71 3.65 -9.74
C ALA A 78 6.85 2.51 -10.77
N THR A 79 5.75 2.08 -11.38
CA THR A 79 5.72 0.98 -12.36
C THR A 79 6.27 1.42 -13.71
N GLU A 80 7.27 0.69 -14.19
CA GLU A 80 7.87 0.88 -15.51
C GLU A 80 7.18 -0.02 -16.57
N MET A 81 7.38 0.31 -17.85
CA MET A 81 6.80 -0.46 -18.95
C MET A 81 7.30 -1.90 -18.95
N ALA A 82 6.42 -2.85 -19.31
CA ALA A 82 6.73 -4.27 -19.26
C ALA A 82 7.91 -4.67 -20.16
N ASN A 83 8.14 -3.95 -21.27
CA ASN A 83 9.24 -4.21 -22.19
C ASN A 83 10.63 -3.86 -21.62
N LEU A 84 10.70 -3.15 -20.50
CA LEU A 84 11.96 -2.84 -19.79
C LEU A 84 12.35 -3.93 -18.80
N HIS A 85 11.52 -4.96 -18.62
CA HIS A 85 11.73 -6.00 -17.64
C HIS A 85 11.55 -7.40 -18.23
N SER A 86 12.15 -8.38 -17.55
CA SER A 86 11.94 -9.80 -17.84
C SER A 86 10.82 -10.36 -16.96
N PRO A 87 9.92 -11.21 -17.50
CA PRO A 87 8.91 -11.88 -16.70
C PRO A 87 9.53 -12.73 -15.58
N ILE A 88 8.94 -12.66 -14.38
CA ILE A 88 9.34 -13.51 -13.25
C ILE A 88 8.59 -14.85 -13.36
N SER A 89 9.36 -15.95 -13.38
CA SER A 89 8.79 -17.30 -13.36
C SER A 89 8.57 -17.76 -11.91
N TYR A 90 7.33 -17.63 -11.44
CA TYR A 90 6.96 -18.13 -10.11
C TYR A 90 6.70 -19.64 -10.15
N PRO A 91 7.22 -20.43 -9.19
CA PRO A 91 6.87 -21.84 -9.06
C PRO A 91 5.37 -22.04 -8.88
N LYS A 92 4.85 -23.17 -9.36
CA LYS A 92 3.48 -23.58 -9.05
C LYS A 92 3.33 -23.88 -7.55
N PRO A 93 2.17 -23.59 -6.95
CA PRO A 93 1.92 -23.93 -5.55
C PRO A 93 1.95 -25.45 -5.35
N ASP A 94 2.49 -25.88 -4.21
CA ASP A 94 2.66 -27.29 -3.81
C ASP A 94 1.49 -27.85 -2.98
N GLY A 95 0.55 -27.00 -2.55
CA GLY A 95 -0.60 -27.36 -1.73
C GLY A 95 -0.27 -27.68 -0.27
N GLN A 96 0.98 -27.47 0.17
CA GLN A 96 1.42 -27.76 1.54
C GLN A 96 1.94 -26.50 2.23
N VAL A 97 2.92 -25.84 1.62
CA VAL A 97 3.50 -24.57 2.11
C VAL A 97 3.03 -23.39 1.25
N SER A 98 2.71 -23.65 -0.01
CA SER A 98 2.27 -22.67 -1.00
C SER A 98 0.95 -23.09 -1.64
N PHE A 99 0.06 -22.13 -1.85
CA PHE A 99 -1.32 -22.38 -2.32
C PHE A 99 -1.66 -21.44 -3.46
N ASP A 100 -2.61 -21.83 -4.30
CA ASP A 100 -3.18 -20.95 -5.31
C ASP A 100 -4.04 -19.83 -4.66
N VAL A 101 -4.24 -18.75 -5.42
CA VAL A 101 -5.01 -17.58 -4.95
C VAL A 101 -6.47 -17.96 -4.62
N PRO A 102 -7.22 -18.71 -5.47
CA PRO A 102 -8.58 -19.16 -5.12
C PRO A 102 -8.68 -19.94 -3.80
N SER A 103 -7.77 -20.89 -3.55
CA SER A 103 -7.71 -21.61 -2.26
C SER A 103 -7.48 -20.66 -1.08
N SER A 104 -6.63 -19.65 -1.26
CA SER A 104 -6.34 -18.64 -0.24
C SER A 104 -7.56 -17.74 0.02
N LEU A 105 -8.29 -17.39 -1.03
CA LEU A 105 -9.51 -16.59 -0.92
C LEU A 105 -10.64 -17.34 -0.22
N TYR A 106 -10.86 -18.59 -0.58
CA TYR A 106 -11.84 -19.44 0.07
C TYR A 106 -11.60 -19.48 1.59
N ARG A 107 -10.34 -19.59 2.02
CA ARG A 107 -9.95 -19.59 3.44
C ARG A 107 -10.13 -18.25 4.15
N SER A 108 -10.14 -17.13 3.41
CA SER A 108 -10.46 -15.83 4.00
C SER A 108 -11.95 -15.66 4.31
N ASN A 109 -12.80 -16.57 3.79
CA ASN A 109 -14.26 -16.52 3.90
C ASN A 109 -14.86 -15.19 3.43
N THR A 110 -14.16 -14.50 2.51
CA THR A 110 -14.65 -13.27 1.89
C THR A 110 -15.76 -13.61 0.90
N ASN A 111 -16.90 -12.95 1.03
CA ASN A 111 -18.02 -13.07 0.11
C ASN A 111 -18.78 -11.74 0.04
N HIS A 112 -19.55 -11.59 -1.03
CA HIS A 112 -20.40 -10.44 -1.30
C HIS A 112 -21.70 -10.97 -1.94
N GLU A 113 -22.79 -10.21 -1.84
CA GLU A 113 -23.95 -10.48 -2.71
C GLU A 113 -23.52 -10.37 -4.17
N HIS A 114 -23.87 -11.34 -5.01
CA HIS A 114 -23.39 -11.40 -6.39
C HIS A 114 -24.19 -10.48 -7.30
N ASP A 115 -25.45 -10.21 -6.97
CA ASP A 115 -26.32 -9.27 -7.70
C ASP A 115 -26.21 -7.85 -7.15
N GLN A 116 -24.98 -7.35 -7.04
CA GLN A 116 -24.70 -5.97 -6.66
C GLN A 116 -23.74 -5.32 -7.66
N PRO A 117 -23.81 -3.99 -7.88
CA PRO A 117 -22.85 -3.32 -8.75
C PRO A 117 -21.43 -3.47 -8.20
N PRO A 118 -20.42 -3.68 -9.07
CA PRO A 118 -19.02 -3.72 -8.63
C PRO A 118 -18.61 -2.46 -7.88
N HIS A 119 -17.98 -2.64 -6.71
CA HIS A 119 -17.44 -1.53 -5.91
C HIS A 119 -16.08 -1.04 -6.42
N LEU A 120 -15.39 -1.86 -7.21
CA LEU A 120 -14.18 -1.48 -7.94
C LEU A 120 -14.58 -0.77 -9.23
N ARG A 121 -14.65 0.56 -9.18
CA ARG A 121 -15.14 1.40 -10.28
C ARG A 121 -14.00 1.91 -11.13
N LEU A 122 -14.08 1.68 -12.44
CA LEU A 122 -13.19 2.28 -13.41
C LEU A 122 -13.69 3.68 -13.79
N ARG A 123 -12.82 4.67 -13.73
CA ARG A 123 -13.14 6.02 -14.23
C ARG A 123 -13.33 6.02 -15.75
N ASP A 124 -12.45 5.30 -16.45
CA ASP A 124 -12.54 5.03 -17.88
C ASP A 124 -12.34 3.52 -18.10
N PRO A 125 -13.42 2.78 -18.46
CA PRO A 125 -13.35 1.34 -18.70
C PRO A 125 -12.41 0.93 -19.84
N ALA A 126 -12.02 1.85 -20.73
CA ALA A 126 -11.13 1.53 -21.86
C ALA A 126 -9.64 1.56 -21.47
N VAL A 127 -9.27 2.16 -20.32
CA VAL A 127 -7.86 2.30 -19.91
C VAL A 127 -7.16 0.96 -19.67
N PRO A 128 -7.76 -0.04 -19.00
CA PRO A 128 -7.13 -1.35 -18.81
C PRO A 128 -6.69 -1.99 -20.13
N GLU A 129 -7.55 -1.98 -21.15
CA GLU A 129 -7.26 -2.59 -22.46
C GLU A 129 -6.36 -1.73 -23.35
N ARG A 130 -6.47 -0.39 -23.28
CA ARG A 130 -5.70 0.53 -24.13
C ARG A 130 -4.29 0.80 -23.59
N VAL A 131 -4.10 0.74 -22.27
CA VAL A 131 -2.87 1.19 -21.59
C VAL A 131 -2.30 0.10 -20.69
N ASN A 132 -3.05 -0.38 -19.70
CA ASN A 132 -2.50 -1.23 -18.64
C ASN A 132 -1.99 -2.57 -19.21
N LEU A 133 -2.81 -3.25 -20.00
CA LEU A 133 -2.44 -4.52 -20.63
C LEU A 133 -1.32 -4.35 -21.67
N PRO A 134 -1.42 -3.45 -22.67
CA PRO A 134 -0.39 -3.37 -23.71
C PRO A 134 0.96 -2.82 -23.23
N GLN A 135 0.96 -1.84 -22.32
CA GLN A 135 2.19 -1.14 -21.90
C GLN A 135 2.81 -1.75 -20.64
N TYR A 136 1.98 -2.20 -19.70
CA TYR A 136 2.40 -2.68 -18.37
C TYR A 136 2.11 -4.16 -18.14
N ALA A 137 1.65 -4.89 -19.17
CA ALA A 137 1.26 -6.29 -19.09
C ALA A 137 0.14 -6.58 -18.06
N GLY A 138 -0.73 -5.61 -17.78
CA GLY A 138 -1.90 -5.75 -16.91
C GLY A 138 -1.53 -6.03 -15.44
N PRO A 139 -0.82 -5.11 -14.75
CA PRO A 139 -0.33 -5.32 -13.39
C PRO A 139 -1.43 -5.66 -12.37
N GLU A 140 -2.67 -5.19 -12.59
CA GLU A 140 -3.85 -5.47 -11.78
C GLU A 140 -4.18 -6.96 -11.65
N SER A 141 -3.81 -7.76 -12.64
CA SER A 141 -3.95 -9.22 -12.57
C SER A 141 -2.96 -9.89 -11.61
N ARG A 142 -1.92 -9.16 -11.16
CA ARG A 142 -0.82 -9.68 -10.33
C ARG A 142 -0.74 -9.04 -8.96
N TYR A 143 -0.93 -7.72 -8.85
CA TYR A 143 -0.89 -7.05 -7.54
C TYR A 143 -2.14 -7.34 -6.71
N CYS A 144 -3.25 -7.75 -7.34
CA CYS A 144 -4.48 -8.04 -6.63
C CYS A 144 -4.32 -9.37 -5.87
N PRO A 145 -4.31 -9.36 -4.52
CA PRO A 145 -4.14 -10.59 -3.73
C PRO A 145 -5.35 -11.54 -3.85
N ALA A 146 -6.42 -11.07 -4.48
CA ALA A 146 -7.68 -11.77 -4.67
C ALA A 146 -7.98 -12.10 -6.15
N ARG A 147 -7.05 -11.83 -7.08
CA ARG A 147 -7.25 -12.08 -8.52
C ARG A 147 -8.63 -11.61 -9.04
N VAL A 148 -9.06 -10.43 -8.62
CA VAL A 148 -10.37 -9.87 -9.03
C VAL A 148 -10.35 -9.42 -10.49
N TYR A 149 -9.20 -8.91 -10.94
CA TYR A 149 -9.01 -8.45 -12.31
C TYR A 149 -8.43 -9.58 -13.16
N GLU A 150 -9.17 -9.95 -14.20
CA GLU A 150 -8.73 -10.92 -15.19
C GLU A 150 -9.09 -10.41 -16.59
N TYR A 151 -8.14 -10.51 -17.51
CA TYR A 151 -8.35 -10.19 -18.91
C TYR A 151 -8.81 -11.46 -19.63
N ALA A 152 -10.10 -11.54 -19.93
CA ALA A 152 -10.64 -12.67 -20.70
C ALA A 152 -10.16 -12.57 -22.16
N MET A 153 -9.64 -13.67 -22.70
CA MET A 153 -9.44 -13.77 -24.15
C MET A 153 -10.80 -13.83 -24.83
N THR A 154 -11.22 -12.74 -25.47
CA THR A 154 -12.29 -12.80 -26.45
C THR A 154 -11.76 -13.56 -27.66
N MET A 155 -12.16 -14.83 -27.79
CA MET A 155 -12.02 -15.50 -29.09
C MET A 155 -12.86 -14.71 -30.10
N PRO A 156 -12.32 -14.33 -31.28
CA PRO A 156 -13.16 -13.78 -32.33
C PRO A 156 -14.21 -14.83 -32.69
N ALA A 157 -15.47 -14.41 -32.72
CA ALA A 157 -16.59 -15.19 -33.22
C ALA A 157 -16.43 -15.50 -34.71
#